data_AF-A0A817QM11-F1
#
_entry.id   AF-A0A817QM11-F1
#
_cell.length_a   1.000
_cell.length_b   1.000
_cell.length_c   1.000
_cell.angle_alpha   90.00
_cell.angle_beta   90.00
_cell.angle_gamma   90.00
#
_symmetry.space_group_name_H-M   'P 1'
#
loop_
_entity.id
_entity.type
_entity.pdbx_description
1 polymer ?
#
loop_
_entity_poly.entity_id
_entity_poly.type
_entity_poly.pdbx_seq_one_letter_code
_entity_poly.pdbx_strand_id
1 'polypeptide(L)'
;GKLTYEFIRLNIPGSLPSLTMLTTLILNSNLKISEAEFRFDQLQKHFENLNLQYAFGSEDATGVIKKIKYDSVTNKFIGFPTPLDHGVPIKEYHHTDSLDTLKLWFNSIDKSSLLNVHMIQPVQSTTQNTIPSPFLLSAYGIDNTATANDILQRWWYIFNQCLQRNIRIIGFATGEKITKYF
;
A
#
# COMPACT_ATOMS: atom_id res chain seq x y z
N GLY A 1 -13.80 16.33 9.00
CA GLY A 1 -12.85 16.91 8.02
C GLY A 1 -12.03 18.02 8.66
N LYS A 2 -10.93 18.46 8.03
CA LYS A 2 -9.99 19.46 8.59
C LYS A 2 -10.67 20.75 9.08
N LEU A 3 -11.62 21.28 8.29
CA LEU A 3 -12.35 22.50 8.65
C LEU A 3 -13.19 22.32 9.92
N THR A 4 -13.90 21.20 10.04
CA THR A 4 -14.67 20.86 11.24
C THR A 4 -13.77 20.69 12.46
N TYR A 5 -12.60 20.06 12.28
CA TYR A 5 -11.62 19.89 13.35
C TYR A 5 -11.13 21.25 13.88
N GLU A 6 -10.73 22.15 12.97
CA GLU A 6 -10.29 23.51 13.33
C GLU A 6 -11.41 24.33 13.96
N PHE A 7 -12.64 24.21 13.45
CA PHE A 7 -13.80 24.88 14.05
C PHE A 7 -13.97 24.47 15.51
N ILE A 8 -13.97 23.16 15.81
CA ILE A 8 -14.12 22.68 17.20
C ILE A 8 -12.93 23.14 18.06
N ARG A 9 -11.70 23.00 17.56
CA ARG A 9 -10.47 23.37 18.28
C ARG A 9 -10.46 24.84 18.69
N LEU A 10 -10.93 25.73 17.81
CA LEU A 10 -10.96 27.16 18.07
C LEU A 10 -12.12 27.59 18.99
N ASN A 11 -13.25 26.88 18.94
CA ASN A 11 -14.44 27.22 19.73
C ASN A 11 -14.50 26.51 21.10
N ILE A 12 -13.71 25.45 21.31
CA ILE A 12 -13.62 24.75 22.59
C ILE A 12 -12.13 24.66 22.99
N PRO A 13 -11.58 25.72 23.62
CA PRO A 13 -10.18 25.78 24.00
C PRO A 13 -9.76 24.58 24.86
N GLY A 14 -8.63 23.94 24.52
CA GLY A 14 -8.11 22.78 25.25
C GLY A 14 -8.75 21.43 24.91
N SER A 15 -9.80 21.39 24.08
CA SER A 15 -10.46 20.12 23.70
C SER A 15 -9.65 19.27 22.71
N LEU A 16 -8.89 19.93 21.83
CA LEU A 16 -8.21 19.28 20.71
C LEU A 16 -6.79 19.84 20.53
N PRO A 17 -5.80 19.00 20.18
CA PRO A 17 -4.44 19.44 19.88
C PRO A 17 -4.36 20.30 18.61
N SER A 18 -3.30 21.09 18.49
CA SER A 18 -3.03 21.88 17.28
C SER A 18 -2.72 20.98 16.08
N LEU A 19 -2.98 21.48 14.87
CA LEU A 19 -2.64 20.75 13.64
C LEU A 19 -1.14 20.48 13.51
N THR A 20 -0.30 21.40 14.01
CA THR A 20 1.15 21.20 14.05
C THR A 20 1.50 20.01 14.92
N MET A 21 0.94 19.93 16.13
CA MET A 21 1.15 18.80 17.04
C MET A 21 0.66 17.49 16.42
N LEU A 22 -0.52 17.47 15.81
CA LEU A 22 -1.02 16.30 15.10
C LEU A 22 -0.08 15.86 13.97
N THR A 23 0.40 16.81 13.16
CA THR A 23 1.31 16.51 12.06
C THR A 23 2.62 15.93 12.59
N THR A 24 3.19 16.49 13.64
CA THR A 24 4.38 15.96 14.30
C THR A 24 4.15 14.55 14.85
N LEU A 25 3.02 14.30 15.50
CA LEU A 25 2.67 12.97 16.00
C LEU A 25 2.52 11.95 14.87
N ILE A 26 1.92 12.34 13.76
CA ILE A 26 1.80 11.48 12.56
C ILE A 26 3.18 11.19 11.97
N LEU A 27 4.01 12.22 11.79
CA LEU A 27 5.37 12.09 11.23
C LEU A 27 6.29 11.24 12.11
N ASN A 28 6.14 11.34 13.43
CA ASN A 28 6.90 10.57 14.42
C ASN A 28 6.28 9.18 14.67
N SER A 29 5.14 8.86 14.07
CA SER A 29 4.55 7.53 14.22
C SER A 29 5.29 6.52 13.35
N ASN A 30 5.46 5.29 13.84
CA ASN A 30 5.98 4.17 13.05
C ASN A 30 4.95 3.63 12.03
N LEU A 31 4.00 4.46 11.60
CA LEU A 31 2.91 4.11 10.69
C LEU A 31 3.15 4.57 9.25
N LYS A 32 4.36 5.05 8.93
CA LYS A 32 4.73 5.43 7.56
C LYS A 32 4.58 4.21 6.64
N ILE A 33 3.91 4.43 5.52
CA ILE A 33 3.76 3.42 4.46
C ILE A 33 4.82 3.71 3.41
N SER A 34 5.60 2.69 3.06
CA SER A 34 6.62 2.79 2.02
C SER A 34 6.11 2.20 0.70
N GLU A 35 6.54 2.77 -0.43
CA GLU A 35 6.24 2.22 -1.75
C GLU A 35 6.78 0.79 -1.88
N ALA A 36 6.01 -0.09 -2.53
CA ALA A 36 6.33 -1.49 -2.79
C ALA A 36 6.53 -2.37 -1.53
N GLU A 37 6.30 -1.82 -0.34
CA GLU A 37 6.41 -2.57 0.90
C GLU A 37 5.14 -3.40 1.12
N PHE A 38 5.30 -4.72 1.27
CA PHE A 38 4.26 -5.58 1.83
C PHE A 38 4.34 -5.59 3.36
N ARG A 39 3.28 -5.14 4.01
CA ARG A 39 3.18 -4.92 5.47
C ARG A 39 2.58 -6.13 6.19
N PHE A 40 3.15 -7.31 5.98
CA PHE A 40 2.60 -8.57 6.52
C PHE A 40 2.59 -8.63 8.06
N ASP A 41 3.58 -8.04 8.72
CA ASP A 41 3.65 -8.07 10.19
C ASP A 41 2.59 -7.16 10.82
N GLN A 42 2.29 -6.03 10.19
CA GLN A 42 1.19 -5.15 10.59
C GLN A 42 -0.17 -5.78 10.26
N LEU A 43 -0.27 -6.52 9.15
CA LEU A 43 -1.46 -7.30 8.82
C LEU A 43 -1.72 -8.38 9.88
N GLN A 44 -0.69 -9.11 10.33
CA GLN A 44 -0.82 -10.08 11.41
C GLN A 44 -1.37 -9.45 12.68
N LYS A 45 -0.78 -8.34 13.13
CA LYS A 45 -1.27 -7.59 14.31
C LYS A 45 -2.72 -7.14 14.15
N HIS A 46 -3.11 -6.74 12.94
CA HIS A 46 -4.50 -6.37 12.64
C HIS A 46 -5.46 -7.55 12.83
N PHE A 47 -5.09 -8.74 12.35
CA PHE A 47 -5.89 -9.96 12.51
C PHE A 47 -5.93 -10.47 13.94
N GLU A 48 -4.82 -10.40 14.67
CA GLU A 48 -4.74 -10.73 16.10
C GLU A 48 -5.66 -9.83 16.93
N ASN A 49 -5.65 -8.52 16.69
CA ASN A 49 -6.52 -7.55 17.37
C ASN A 49 -8.00 -7.79 17.09
N LEU A 50 -8.33 -8.29 15.91
CA LEU A 50 -9.70 -8.62 15.52
C LEU A 50 -10.10 -10.04 15.92
N ASN A 51 -9.16 -10.88 16.39
CA ASN A 51 -9.34 -12.31 16.60
C ASN A 51 -9.95 -13.02 15.37
N LEU A 52 -9.39 -12.76 14.20
CA LEU A 52 -9.82 -13.33 12.91
C LEU A 52 -8.69 -14.12 12.27
N GLN A 53 -9.06 -15.01 11.34
CA GLN A 53 -8.09 -15.84 10.60
C GLN A 53 -8.35 -15.88 9.09
N TYR A 54 -9.57 -15.62 8.63
CA TYR A 54 -9.93 -15.73 7.22
C TYR A 54 -9.98 -14.37 6.55
N ALA A 55 -9.50 -14.28 5.32
CA ALA A 55 -9.49 -13.04 4.56
C ALA A 55 -9.67 -13.28 3.07
N PHE A 56 -10.09 -12.23 2.37
CA PHE A 56 -10.11 -12.15 0.93
C PHE A 56 -9.09 -11.10 0.47
N GLY A 57 -8.26 -11.43 -0.52
CA GLY A 57 -7.33 -10.49 -1.13
C GLY A 57 -7.97 -9.75 -2.29
N SER A 58 -7.66 -8.48 -2.47
CA SER A 58 -8.01 -7.76 -3.69
C SER A 58 -6.84 -6.92 -4.21
N GLU A 59 -6.72 -6.91 -5.53
CA GLU A 59 -5.72 -6.14 -6.27
C GLU A 59 -6.42 -5.33 -7.36
N ASP A 60 -6.21 -4.01 -7.34
CA ASP A 60 -6.69 -3.13 -8.40
C ASP A 60 -5.77 -1.92 -8.57
N ALA A 61 -5.84 -1.28 -9.74
CA ALA A 61 -5.03 -0.12 -10.09
C ALA A 61 -5.89 1.14 -10.23
N THR A 62 -5.49 2.21 -9.55
CA THR A 62 -6.14 3.53 -9.66
C THR A 62 -5.26 4.54 -10.37
N GLY A 63 -5.89 5.46 -11.11
CA GLY A 63 -5.23 6.63 -11.69
C GLY A 63 -4.62 7.54 -10.64
N VAL A 64 -3.39 8.01 -10.89
CA VAL A 64 -2.69 8.98 -10.04
C VAL A 64 -2.09 10.12 -10.86
N ILE A 65 -1.89 11.27 -10.20
CA ILE A 65 -1.18 12.41 -10.80
C ILE A 65 0.29 12.01 -10.99
N LYS A 66 0.76 12.02 -12.24
CA LYS A 66 2.16 11.75 -12.60
C LYS A 66 3.11 12.77 -11.97
N LYS A 67 3.68 12.43 -10.81
CA LYS A 67 4.61 13.29 -10.09
C LYS A 67 5.70 12.46 -9.41
N ILE A 68 6.94 12.85 -9.64
CA ILE A 68 8.08 12.32 -8.90
C ILE A 68 8.25 13.15 -7.62
N LYS A 69 8.44 12.47 -6.49
CA LYS A 69 8.75 13.09 -5.20
C LYS A 69 10.02 12.47 -4.64
N TYR A 70 10.90 13.32 -4.14
CA TYR A 70 12.05 12.89 -3.35
C TYR A 70 11.63 12.75 -1.88
N ASP A 71 11.94 11.61 -1.27
CA ASP A 71 11.83 11.37 0.16
C ASP A 71 13.21 11.48 0.79
N SER A 72 13.46 12.61 1.46
CA SER A 72 14.76 12.88 2.08
C SER A 72 15.07 12.00 3.28
N VAL A 73 14.07 11.36 3.88
CA VAL A 73 14.29 10.46 5.04
C VAL A 73 14.90 9.14 4.58
N THR A 74 14.47 8.66 3.41
CA THR A 74 14.88 7.37 2.87
C THR A 74 15.82 7.49 1.67
N ASN A 75 16.14 8.72 1.24
CA ASN A 75 16.95 9.03 0.07
C ASN A 75 16.42 8.37 -1.23
N LYS A 76 15.11 8.43 -1.44
CA LYS A 76 14.43 7.71 -2.53
C LYS A 76 13.59 8.63 -3.41
N PHE A 77 13.41 8.22 -4.65
CA PHE A 77 12.50 8.87 -5.59
C PHE A 77 11.25 8.00 -5.79
N ILE A 78 10.10 8.55 -5.44
CA ILE A 78 8.79 7.90 -5.55
C ILE A 78 8.04 8.47 -6.76
N GLY A 79 7.31 7.61 -7.49
CA GLY A 79 6.45 8.03 -8.61
C GLY A 79 6.91 7.55 -9.98
N PHE A 80 8.00 6.78 -10.03
CA PHE A 80 8.31 5.93 -11.18
C PHE A 80 7.58 4.58 -11.06
N PRO A 81 7.30 3.88 -12.17
CA PRO A 81 6.89 2.49 -12.14
C PRO A 81 7.91 1.66 -11.36
N THR A 82 7.43 0.82 -10.45
CA THR A 82 8.28 -0.09 -9.68
C THR A 82 8.49 -1.37 -10.48
N PRO A 83 9.74 -1.77 -10.76
CA PRO A 83 10.02 -3.04 -11.41
C PRO A 83 9.53 -4.23 -10.58
N LEU A 84 9.17 -5.30 -11.28
CA LEU A 84 8.69 -6.53 -10.67
C LEU A 84 9.74 -7.63 -10.82
N ASP A 85 9.93 -8.41 -9.76
CA ASP A 85 10.65 -9.68 -9.76
C ASP A 85 9.64 -10.80 -9.49
N HIS A 86 9.38 -11.65 -10.48
CA HIS A 86 8.34 -12.69 -10.41
C HIS A 86 6.98 -12.15 -9.93
N GLY A 87 6.57 -11.02 -10.52
CA GLY A 87 5.37 -10.30 -10.13
C GLY A 87 5.42 -9.56 -8.79
N VAL A 88 6.43 -9.78 -7.95
CA VAL A 88 6.56 -9.05 -6.67
C VAL A 88 7.33 -7.76 -6.92
N PRO A 89 6.81 -6.57 -6.53
CA PRO A 89 7.53 -5.32 -6.68
C PRO A 89 8.82 -5.30 -5.86
N ILE A 90 9.89 -4.80 -6.49
CA ILE A 90 11.20 -4.67 -5.84
C ILE A 90 11.17 -3.44 -4.94
N LYS A 91 11.27 -3.66 -3.62
CA LYS A 91 11.32 -2.58 -2.64
C LYS A 91 12.52 -1.69 -2.90
N GLU A 92 12.32 -0.39 -2.74
CA GLU A 92 13.42 0.60 -2.72
C GLU A 92 14.23 0.70 -4.03
N TYR A 93 13.67 0.26 -5.16
CA TYR A 93 14.38 0.20 -6.43
C TYR A 93 14.99 1.55 -6.88
N HIS A 94 14.24 2.64 -6.69
CA HIS A 94 14.66 3.99 -7.09
C HIS A 94 15.42 4.72 -5.96
N HIS A 95 16.31 4.01 -5.28
CA HIS A 95 17.31 4.55 -4.36
C HIS A 95 18.64 4.74 -5.09
N THR A 96 19.22 5.94 -5.05
CA THR A 96 20.54 6.19 -5.66
C THR A 96 21.24 7.39 -5.03
N ASP A 97 22.55 7.28 -4.89
CA ASP A 97 23.45 8.39 -4.55
C ASP A 97 24.11 9.01 -5.80
N SER A 98 23.82 8.47 -6.99
CA SER A 98 24.41 8.89 -8.26
C SER A 98 23.49 9.84 -9.03
N LEU A 99 23.98 11.05 -9.29
CA LEU A 99 23.30 12.03 -10.14
C LEU A 99 23.12 11.51 -11.57
N ASP A 100 24.06 10.73 -12.10
CA ASP A 100 23.97 10.21 -13.45
C ASP A 100 22.89 9.13 -13.56
N THR A 101 22.77 8.25 -12.55
CA THR A 101 21.65 7.30 -12.45
C THR A 101 20.31 8.03 -12.36
N LEU A 102 20.25 9.11 -11.58
CA LEU A 102 19.04 9.93 -11.46
C LEU A 102 18.66 10.57 -12.81
N LYS A 103 19.62 11.15 -13.53
CA LYS A 103 19.40 11.72 -14.87
C LYS A 103 18.90 10.66 -15.84
N LEU A 104 19.49 9.46 -15.81
CA LEU A 104 19.07 8.35 -16.64
C LEU A 104 17.60 8.02 -16.38
N TRP A 105 17.16 7.86 -15.12
CA TRP A 105 15.76 7.58 -14.80
C TRP A 105 14.81 8.67 -15.28
N PHE A 106 15.13 9.94 -15.04
CA PHE A 106 14.28 11.07 -15.46
C PHE A 106 14.14 11.19 -16.99
N ASN A 107 15.14 10.74 -17.74
CA ASN A 107 15.15 10.82 -19.20
C ASN A 107 14.60 9.56 -19.89
N SER A 108 14.63 8.40 -19.22
CA SER A 108 14.32 7.10 -19.83
C SER A 108 13.08 6.41 -19.28
N ILE A 109 12.61 6.79 -18.08
CA ILE A 109 11.49 6.13 -17.41
C ILE A 109 10.29 7.08 -17.37
N ASP A 110 9.18 6.63 -17.94
CA ASP A 110 7.92 7.34 -17.83
C ASP A 110 7.42 7.37 -16.39
N LYS A 111 6.85 8.50 -15.97
CA LYS A 111 6.22 8.65 -14.65
C LYS A 111 5.00 7.73 -14.56
N SER A 112 4.83 7.10 -13.41
CA SER A 112 3.71 6.21 -13.17
C SER A 112 2.37 6.97 -13.24
N SER A 113 1.47 6.53 -14.13
CA SER A 113 0.08 7.00 -14.17
C SER A 113 -0.85 6.22 -13.25
N LEU A 114 -0.40 5.08 -12.75
CA LEU A 114 -1.24 4.14 -12.02
C LEU A 114 -0.57 3.75 -10.71
N LEU A 115 -1.39 3.57 -9.69
CA LEU A 115 -0.99 3.01 -8.42
C LEU A 115 -1.69 1.68 -8.27
N ASN A 116 -0.92 0.60 -8.25
CA ASN A 116 -1.44 -0.72 -7.90
C ASN A 116 -1.62 -0.79 -6.39
N VAL A 117 -2.77 -1.28 -5.94
CA VAL A 117 -3.16 -1.32 -4.53
C VAL A 117 -3.59 -2.73 -4.15
N HIS A 118 -2.99 -3.24 -3.08
CA HIS A 118 -3.28 -4.55 -2.52
C HIS A 118 -4.00 -4.39 -1.20
N MET A 119 -5.25 -4.84 -1.14
CA MET A 119 -6.07 -4.80 0.07
C MET A 119 -6.34 -6.22 0.56
N ILE A 120 -6.35 -6.40 1.88
CA ILE A 120 -6.77 -7.65 2.53
C ILE A 120 -8.03 -7.35 3.35
N GLN A 121 -9.16 -7.92 2.95
CA GLN A 121 -10.43 -7.79 3.64
C GLN A 121 -10.62 -8.98 4.59
N PRO A 122 -10.63 -8.78 5.92
CA PRO A 122 -10.97 -9.86 6.84
C PRO A 122 -12.41 -10.31 6.61
N VAL A 123 -12.64 -11.62 6.70
CA VAL A 123 -13.98 -12.21 6.62
C VAL A 123 -14.59 -12.21 8.01
N GLN A 124 -15.77 -11.61 8.13
CA GLN A 124 -16.49 -11.50 9.38
C GLN A 124 -16.86 -12.89 9.92
N SER A 125 -16.60 -13.11 11.21
CA SER A 125 -17.16 -14.26 11.93
C SER A 125 -18.64 -14.02 12.24
N THR A 126 -19.45 -15.07 12.26
CA THR A 126 -20.87 -15.01 12.66
C THR A 126 -21.10 -14.44 14.06
N THR A 127 -20.05 -14.39 14.88
CA THR A 127 -20.04 -13.86 16.26
C THR A 127 -19.72 -12.38 16.36
N GLN A 128 -19.31 -11.72 15.28
CA GLN A 128 -18.98 -10.29 15.28
C GLN A 128 -20.13 -9.47 14.68
N ASN A 129 -20.52 -8.39 15.35
CA ASN A 129 -21.56 -7.48 14.88
C ASN A 129 -21.02 -6.32 14.03
N THR A 130 -19.70 -6.26 13.84
CA THR A 130 -19.03 -5.20 13.08
C THR A 130 -18.29 -5.78 11.88
N ILE A 131 -18.42 -5.12 10.74
CA ILE A 131 -17.67 -5.47 9.54
C ILE A 131 -16.23 -5.00 9.76
N PRO A 132 -15.23 -5.91 9.74
CA PRO A 132 -13.84 -5.53 9.95
C PRO A 132 -13.34 -4.68 8.78
N SER A 133 -12.54 -3.66 9.09
CA SER A 133 -11.98 -2.79 8.04
C SER A 133 -10.93 -3.52 7.21
N PRO A 134 -10.88 -3.25 5.89
CA PRO A 134 -9.83 -3.77 5.02
C PRO A 134 -8.48 -3.18 5.40
N PHE A 135 -7.42 -3.95 5.21
CA PHE A 135 -6.05 -3.56 5.47
C PHE A 135 -5.30 -3.31 4.17
N LEU A 136 -4.67 -2.13 4.04
CA LEU A 136 -3.77 -1.83 2.93
C LEU A 136 -2.44 -2.58 3.12
N LEU A 137 -2.26 -3.64 2.34
CA LEU A 137 -1.10 -4.52 2.42
C LEU A 137 0.12 -3.92 1.70
N SER A 138 -0.07 -3.41 0.48
CA SER A 138 0.99 -2.78 -0.31
C SER A 138 0.42 -1.84 -1.37
N ALA A 139 1.21 -0.85 -1.78
CA ALA A 139 0.90 -0.02 -2.94
C ALA A 139 2.18 0.43 -3.65
N TYR A 140 2.16 0.50 -4.98
CA TYR A 140 3.31 0.90 -5.80
C TYR A 140 2.92 1.38 -7.20
N GLY A 141 3.76 2.23 -7.79
CA GLY A 141 3.57 2.70 -9.16
C GLY A 141 3.72 1.58 -10.21
N ILE A 142 2.89 1.60 -11.25
CA ILE A 142 2.95 0.65 -12.37
C ILE A 142 2.75 1.35 -13.73
N ASP A 143 3.19 0.69 -14.80
CA ASP A 143 3.10 1.13 -16.20
C ASP A 143 2.19 0.23 -17.07
N ASN A 144 1.27 -0.54 -16.46
CA ASN A 144 0.38 -1.51 -17.12
C ASN A 144 1.07 -2.67 -17.86
N THR A 145 2.37 -2.91 -17.62
CA THR A 145 3.10 -4.00 -18.29
C THR A 145 2.96 -5.37 -17.62
N ALA A 146 2.37 -5.42 -16.41
CA ALA A 146 2.23 -6.66 -15.65
C ALA A 146 1.38 -7.70 -16.39
N THR A 147 1.89 -8.93 -16.46
CA THR A 147 1.24 -10.07 -17.11
C THR A 147 0.33 -10.84 -16.14
N ALA A 148 -0.51 -11.72 -16.67
CA ALA A 148 -1.30 -12.63 -15.84
C ALA A 148 -0.40 -13.55 -14.98
N ASN A 149 0.76 -13.96 -15.50
CA ASN A 149 1.72 -14.75 -14.74
C ASN A 149 2.32 -13.95 -13.57
N ASP A 150 2.64 -12.67 -13.78
CA ASP A 150 3.10 -11.78 -12.68
C ASP A 150 2.04 -11.66 -11.58
N ILE A 151 0.77 -11.52 -11.95
CA ILE A 151 -0.33 -11.44 -10.99
C ILE A 151 -0.43 -12.74 -10.18
N LEU A 152 -0.42 -13.89 -10.84
CA LEU A 152 -0.50 -15.20 -10.17
C LEU A 152 0.69 -15.45 -9.24
N GLN A 153 1.91 -15.13 -9.68
CA GLN A 153 3.11 -15.29 -8.85
C GLN A 153 3.07 -14.36 -7.62
N ARG A 154 2.59 -13.13 -7.79
CA ARG A 154 2.38 -12.18 -6.69
C ARG A 154 1.31 -12.68 -5.71
N TRP A 155 0.19 -13.21 -6.18
CA TRP A 155 -0.85 -13.77 -5.32
C TRP A 155 -0.35 -14.99 -4.56
N TRP A 156 0.43 -15.85 -5.20
CA TRP A 156 1.08 -16.97 -4.55
C TRP A 156 2.04 -16.52 -3.44
N TYR A 157 2.83 -15.48 -3.69
CA TYR A 157 3.68 -14.87 -2.68
C TYR A 157 2.87 -14.34 -1.49
N ILE A 158 1.81 -13.56 -1.74
CA ILE A 158 0.92 -13.02 -0.70
C ILE A 158 0.27 -14.15 0.10
N PHE A 159 -0.24 -15.18 -0.58
CA PHE A 159 -0.88 -16.34 0.04
C PHE A 159 0.08 -17.03 1.02
N ASN A 160 1.31 -17.33 0.59
CA ASN A 160 2.29 -18.00 1.43
C ASN A 160 2.72 -17.16 2.63
N GLN A 161 2.93 -15.86 2.45
CA GLN A 161 3.31 -14.95 3.52
C GLN A 161 2.21 -14.79 4.57
N CYS A 162 0.94 -14.78 4.14
CA CYS A 162 -0.22 -14.78 5.03
C CYS A 162 -0.36 -16.12 5.76
N LEU A 163 -0.18 -17.24 5.05
CA LEU A 163 -0.27 -18.58 5.63
C LEU A 163 0.73 -18.80 6.76
N GLN A 164 1.97 -18.34 6.59
CA GLN A 164 3.02 -18.37 7.63
C GLN A 164 2.64 -17.58 8.90
N ARG A 165 1.72 -16.62 8.79
CA ARG A 165 1.24 -15.76 9.88
C ARG A 165 -0.15 -16.16 10.39
N ASN A 166 -0.58 -17.39 10.07
CA ASN A 166 -1.90 -17.92 10.43
C ASN A 166 -3.10 -17.13 9.87
N ILE A 167 -2.90 -16.48 8.72
CA ILE A 167 -3.97 -15.83 7.96
C ILE A 167 -4.28 -16.68 6.73
N ARG A 168 -5.53 -17.11 6.61
CA ARG A 168 -6.04 -17.94 5.51
C ARG A 168 -6.72 -17.06 4.46
N ILE A 169 -6.02 -16.83 3.36
CA ILE A 169 -6.61 -16.19 2.18
C ILE A 169 -7.50 -17.22 1.47
N ILE A 170 -8.81 -16.97 1.40
CA ILE A 170 -9.78 -17.89 0.78
C ILE A 170 -10.00 -17.61 -0.71
N GLY A 171 -9.54 -16.46 -1.19
CA GLY A 171 -9.63 -16.08 -2.59
C GLY A 171 -9.02 -14.70 -2.85
N PHE A 172 -8.83 -14.41 -4.12
CA PHE A 172 -8.38 -13.12 -4.64
C PHE A 172 -9.40 -12.56 -5.63
N ALA A 173 -9.53 -11.24 -5.65
CA ALA A 173 -10.32 -10.51 -6.65
C ALA A 173 -9.46 -9.44 -7.32
N THR A 174 -9.78 -9.16 -8.57
CA THR A 174 -9.13 -8.11 -9.36
C THR A 174 -10.05 -7.67 -10.49
N GLY A 175 -9.75 -6.54 -11.12
CA GLY A 175 -10.54 -5.99 -12.22
C GLY A 175 -10.59 -6.88 -13.46
N GLU A 176 -11.51 -6.56 -14.38
CA GLU A 176 -11.90 -7.38 -15.56
C GLU A 176 -10.79 -7.77 -16.56
N LYS A 177 -9.56 -7.29 -16.39
CA LYS A 177 -8.48 -7.44 -17.39
C LYS A 177 -7.78 -8.80 -17.39
N ILE A 178 -8.14 -9.75 -16.52
CA ILE A 178 -7.62 -11.14 -16.56
C ILE A 178 -8.51 -12.04 -17.44
N THR A 179 -8.95 -11.55 -18.60
CA THR A 179 -9.84 -12.30 -19.51
C THR A 179 -9.13 -12.89 -20.72
N LYS A 180 -7.81 -12.75 -20.85
CA LYS A 180 -7.08 -13.24 -22.05
C LYS A 180 -6.25 -14.51 -21.88
N TYR A 181 -6.20 -15.12 -20.70
CA TYR A 181 -5.20 -16.18 -20.43
C TYR A 181 -5.68 -17.36 -19.56
N PHE A 182 -6.98 -17.63 -19.53
CA PHE A 182 -7.51 -18.91 -19.06
C PHE A 182 -8.25 -19.61 -20.19
#